data_AF-A0A6G1S910-F1
#
_entry.id   AF-A0A6G1S910-F1
#
_cell.length_a   1.000
_cell.length_b   1.000
_cell.length_c   1.000
_cell.angle_alpha   90.00
_cell.angle_beta   90.00
_cell.angle_gamma   90.00
#
_symmetry.space_group_name_H-M   'P 1'
#
loop_
_entity.id
_entity.type
_entity.pdbx_description
1 polymer ?
#
loop_
_entity_poly.entity_id
_entity_poly.type
_entity_poly.pdbx_seq_one_letter_code
_entity_poly.pdbx_strand_id
1 'polypeptide(L)'
;MDQPTSPPPQPPPPPPPPVPGQPPQQIQTESIWSKMTEEELNRYEMFRRSTFPKASIKRLMQTMTGAAMSQNVVIAMSGMAKVFVGELVEEAIRIQARYGESGPIEPKHIREAHRVLKRRHDKTVKIF
;
A
#
# COMPACT_ATOMS: atom_id res chain seq x y z
N MET A 1 53.84 1.93 -19.97
CA MET A 1 53.20 0.94 -20.87
C MET A 1 51.97 0.45 -20.14
N ASP A 2 50.82 0.78 -20.72
CA ASP A 2 49.58 1.10 -20.03
C ASP A 2 48.74 -0.11 -19.60
N GLN A 3 48.04 0.06 -18.48
CA GLN A 3 47.03 -0.87 -17.99
C GLN A 3 45.83 -0.90 -18.94
N PRO A 4 45.24 -2.08 -19.24
CA PRO A 4 44.01 -2.14 -20.02
C PRO A 4 42.84 -1.60 -19.18
N THR A 5 42.31 -0.45 -19.60
CA THR A 5 41.09 0.16 -19.08
C THR A 5 39.89 -0.74 -19.36
N SER A 6 39.10 -1.02 -18.33
CA SER A 6 37.82 -1.72 -18.43
C SER A 6 36.83 -0.89 -19.29
N PRO A 7 36.07 -1.54 -20.19
CA PRO A 7 35.13 -0.82 -21.03
C PRO A 7 33.99 -0.22 -20.16
N PRO A 8 33.50 0.99 -20.51
CA PRO A 8 32.42 1.63 -19.78
C PRO A 8 31.13 0.78 -19.80
N PRO A 9 30.25 0.89 -18.78
CA PRO A 9 28.99 0.18 -18.74
C PRO A 9 28.18 0.49 -20.01
N GLN A 10 27.81 -0.54 -20.77
CA GLN A 10 26.94 -0.35 -21.93
C GLN A 10 25.60 0.22 -21.46
N PRO A 11 25.05 1.26 -22.14
CA PRO A 11 23.70 1.71 -21.86
C PRO A 11 22.72 0.54 -22.06
N PRO A 12 21.64 0.47 -21.26
CA PRO A 12 20.65 -0.60 -21.40
C PRO A 12 20.20 -0.69 -22.86
N PRO A 13 20.05 -1.90 -23.41
CA PRO A 13 19.67 -2.08 -24.80
C PRO A 13 18.35 -1.33 -25.06
N PRO A 14 18.22 -0.65 -26.22
CA PRO A 14 16.97 0.00 -26.58
C PRO A 14 15.83 -1.04 -26.57
N PRO A 15 14.62 -0.65 -26.14
CA PRO A 15 13.48 -1.55 -26.12
C PRO A 15 13.29 -2.18 -27.52
N PRO A 16 12.93 -3.48 -27.59
CA PRO A 16 12.76 -4.16 -28.86
C PRO A 16 11.74 -3.41 -29.74
N PRO A 17 11.93 -3.40 -31.07
CA PRO A 17 11.01 -2.74 -31.99
C PRO A 17 9.59 -3.30 -31.80
N PRO A 18 8.54 -2.46 -31.92
CA PRO A 18 7.16 -2.90 -31.71
C PRO A 18 6.80 -4.03 -32.67
N VAL A 19 6.27 -5.14 -32.12
CA VAL A 19 5.72 -6.23 -32.92
C VAL A 19 4.47 -5.72 -33.65
N PRO A 20 4.40 -5.78 -35.00
CA PRO A 20 3.22 -5.34 -35.74
C PRO A 20 1.99 -6.15 -35.30
N GLY A 21 0.97 -5.47 -34.77
CA GLY A 21 -0.30 -6.08 -34.34
C GLY A 21 -0.44 -6.33 -32.84
N GLN A 22 0.54 -5.98 -32.00
CA GLN A 22 0.31 -5.85 -30.56
C GLN A 22 -0.10 -4.40 -30.24
N PRO A 23 -1.28 -4.16 -29.65
CA PRO A 23 -1.54 -2.86 -29.04
C PRO A 23 -0.47 -2.63 -27.96
N PRO A 24 0.13 -1.43 -27.88
CA PRO A 24 1.06 -1.12 -26.80
C PRO A 24 0.35 -1.36 -25.46
N GLN A 25 0.78 -2.37 -24.71
CA GLN A 25 0.29 -2.61 -23.34
C GLN A 25 0.75 -1.51 -22.37
N GLN A 26 1.42 -0.47 -22.87
CA GLN A 26 1.73 0.79 -22.18
C GLN A 26 0.53 1.75 -22.12
N ILE A 27 -0.59 1.43 -22.75
CA ILE A 27 -1.80 2.27 -22.75
C ILE A 27 -2.70 1.86 -21.58
N GLN A 28 -2.49 2.48 -20.41
CA GLN A 28 -3.55 2.88 -19.46
C GLN A 28 -3.02 3.56 -18.19
N THR A 29 -1.86 3.16 -17.67
CA THR A 29 -1.33 3.72 -16.41
C THR A 29 -0.95 5.19 -16.55
N GLU A 30 -0.22 5.54 -17.62
CA GLU A 30 0.17 6.92 -17.93
C GLU A 30 -1.04 7.86 -17.98
N SER A 31 -2.16 7.38 -18.55
CA SER A 31 -3.39 8.17 -18.66
C SER A 31 -4.07 8.47 -17.32
N ILE A 32 -3.88 7.63 -16.29
CA ILE A 32 -4.42 7.89 -14.95
C ILE A 32 -3.54 8.92 -14.23
N TRP A 33 -2.22 8.78 -14.33
CA TRP A 33 -1.27 9.71 -13.70
C TRP A 33 -1.45 11.13 -14.25
N SER A 34 -1.67 11.30 -15.56
CA SER A 34 -1.87 12.62 -16.17
C SER A 34 -3.22 13.29 -15.86
N LYS A 35 -4.19 12.53 -15.31
CA LYS A 35 -5.53 13.04 -14.97
C LYS A 35 -5.70 13.36 -13.48
N MET A 36 -4.77 12.91 -12.63
CA MET A 36 -4.79 13.17 -11.20
C MET A 36 -4.24 14.56 -10.89
N THR A 37 -4.80 15.22 -9.89
CA THR A 37 -4.16 16.44 -9.35
C THR A 37 -2.85 16.09 -8.65
N GLU A 38 -1.97 17.07 -8.46
CA GLU A 38 -0.69 16.87 -7.77
C GLU A 38 -0.89 16.29 -6.35
N GLU A 39 -1.95 16.71 -5.66
CA GLU A 39 -2.30 16.21 -4.34
C GLU A 39 -2.83 14.77 -4.36
N GLU A 40 -3.57 14.38 -5.40
CA GLU A 40 -4.04 13.00 -5.58
C GLU A 40 -2.88 12.05 -5.85
N LEU A 41 -1.94 12.48 -6.70
CA LEU A 41 -0.73 11.73 -6.99
C LEU A 41 0.12 11.54 -5.73
N ASN A 42 0.38 12.62 -4.98
CA ASN A 42 1.14 12.55 -3.73
C ASN A 42 0.49 11.62 -2.70
N ARG A 43 -0.85 11.68 -2.53
CA ARG A 43 -1.58 10.76 -1.64
C ARG A 43 -1.43 9.30 -2.09
N TYR A 44 -1.54 9.04 -3.39
CA TYR A 44 -1.37 7.70 -3.94
C TYR A 44 0.06 7.17 -3.74
N GLU A 45 1.08 7.98 -3.99
CA GLU A 45 2.47 7.58 -3.79
C GLU A 45 2.77 7.26 -2.33
N MET A 46 2.28 8.09 -1.41
CA MET A 46 2.38 7.86 0.04
C MET A 46 1.72 6.53 0.43
N PHE A 47 0.50 6.26 -0.07
CA PHE A 47 -0.17 4.98 0.17
C PHE A 47 0.60 3.79 -0.41
N ARG A 48 1.09 3.89 -1.66
CA ARG A 48 1.84 2.83 -2.33
C ARG A 48 3.12 2.47 -1.58
N ARG A 49 3.86 3.49 -1.12
CA ARG A 49 5.16 3.32 -0.43
C ARG A 49 5.03 3.02 1.06
N SER A 50 3.87 3.29 1.67
CA SER A 50 3.64 3.00 3.09
C SER A 50 3.77 1.50 3.39
N THR A 51 4.59 1.15 4.37
CA THR A 51 4.77 -0.24 4.82
C THR A 51 5.07 -0.26 6.32
N PHE A 52 4.69 -1.33 7.00
CA PHE A 52 5.08 -1.54 8.39
C PHE A 52 6.52 -2.05 8.49
N PRO A 53 7.39 -1.43 9.31
CA PRO A 53 8.75 -1.93 9.52
C PRO A 53 8.75 -3.36 10.05
N LYS A 54 9.35 -4.28 9.29
CA LYS A 54 9.35 -5.72 9.61
C LYS A 54 9.95 -6.01 10.98
N ALA A 55 10.98 -5.26 11.38
CA ALA A 55 11.62 -5.42 12.70
C ALA A 55 10.66 -5.11 13.86
N SER A 56 9.85 -4.05 13.73
CA SER A 56 8.88 -3.64 14.75
C SER A 56 7.75 -4.67 14.87
N ILE A 57 7.21 -5.15 13.73
CA ILE A 57 6.19 -6.20 13.71
C ILE A 57 6.73 -7.50 14.30
N LYS A 58 7.93 -7.92 13.89
CA LYS A 58 8.58 -9.11 14.42
C LYS A 58 8.75 -9.05 15.94
N ARG A 59 9.23 -7.91 16.47
CA ARG A 59 9.38 -7.69 17.90
C ARG A 59 8.04 -7.79 18.64
N LEU A 60 7.00 -7.14 18.13
CA LEU A 60 5.66 -7.19 18.73
C LEU A 60 5.11 -8.62 18.79
N MET A 61 5.21 -9.35 17.68
CA MET A 61 4.74 -10.74 17.62
C MET A 61 5.53 -11.66 18.55
N GLN A 62 6.86 -11.49 18.63
CA GLN A 62 7.70 -12.24 19.55
C GLN A 62 7.36 -11.96 21.02
N THR A 63 7.09 -10.70 21.38
CA THR A 63 6.68 -10.33 22.74
C THR A 63 5.33 -10.98 23.12
N MET A 64 4.40 -11.10 22.17
CA MET A 64 3.08 -11.69 22.43
C MET A 64 3.10 -13.23 22.47
N THR A 65 3.81 -13.88 21.55
CA THR A 65 3.80 -15.34 21.40
C THR A 65 4.92 -16.03 22.20
N GLY A 66 5.98 -15.30 22.58
CA GLY A 66 7.17 -15.85 23.23
C GLY A 66 8.06 -16.73 22.32
N ALA A 67 7.71 -16.87 21.04
CA ALA A 67 8.39 -17.72 20.08
C ALA A 67 9.00 -16.92 18.92
N ALA A 68 10.05 -17.46 18.31
CA ALA A 68 10.68 -16.87 17.13
C ALA A 68 9.78 -17.01 15.89
N MET A 69 9.50 -15.91 15.20
CA MET A 69 8.65 -15.87 14.00
C MET A 69 9.48 -15.89 12.72
N SER A 70 9.02 -16.63 11.72
CA SER A 70 9.61 -16.65 10.38
C SER A 70 9.32 -15.34 9.63
N GLN A 71 10.17 -15.01 8.65
CA GLN A 71 10.01 -13.79 7.87
C GLN A 71 8.69 -13.76 7.07
N ASN A 72 8.22 -14.91 6.59
CA ASN A 72 6.96 -15.01 5.84
C ASN A 72 5.75 -14.66 6.71
N VAL A 73 5.75 -15.09 7.97
CA VAL A 73 4.71 -14.73 8.94
C VAL A 73 4.71 -13.22 9.21
N VAL A 74 5.89 -12.60 9.33
CA VAL A 74 6.02 -11.15 9.51
C VAL A 74 5.50 -10.40 8.27
N ILE A 75 5.81 -10.87 7.06
CA ILE A 75 5.31 -10.27 5.81
C ILE A 75 3.77 -10.36 5.75
N ALA A 76 3.21 -11.53 6.03
CA ALA A 76 1.76 -11.74 6.05
C ALA A 76 1.09 -10.83 7.09
N MET A 77 1.64 -10.73 8.29
CA MET A 77 1.13 -9.86 9.35
C MET A 77 1.18 -8.38 8.95
N SER A 78 2.30 -7.92 8.38
CA SER A 78 2.41 -6.54 7.86
C SER A 78 1.37 -6.27 6.76
N GLY A 79 1.09 -7.25 5.90
CA GLY A 79 0.07 -7.15 4.86
C GLY A 79 -1.34 -7.03 5.45
N MET A 80 -1.71 -7.92 6.37
CA MET A 80 -3.01 -7.89 7.05
C MET A 80 -3.22 -6.58 7.82
N ALA A 81 -2.20 -6.12 8.54
CA ALA A 81 -2.26 -4.84 9.25
C ALA A 81 -2.46 -3.66 8.28
N LYS A 82 -1.82 -3.67 7.10
CA LYS A 82 -2.00 -2.61 6.09
C LYS A 82 -3.41 -2.60 5.53
N VAL A 83 -3.97 -3.77 5.23
CA VAL A 83 -5.37 -3.89 4.79
C VAL A 83 -6.31 -3.33 5.86
N PHE A 84 -6.13 -3.73 7.12
CA PHE A 84 -6.95 -3.25 8.23
C PHE A 84 -6.92 -1.73 8.39
N VAL A 85 -5.73 -1.11 8.33
CA VAL A 85 -5.61 0.36 8.42
C VAL A 85 -6.28 1.03 7.21
N GLY A 86 -6.16 0.45 6.01
CA GLY A 86 -6.85 0.93 4.82
C GLY A 86 -8.37 0.97 5.00
N GLU A 87 -8.96 -0.14 5.44
CA GLU A 87 -10.39 -0.23 5.73
C GLU A 87 -10.84 0.75 6.81
N LEU A 88 -10.03 0.90 7.87
CA LEU A 88 -10.31 1.80 8.98
C LEU A 88 -10.33 3.26 8.54
N VAL A 89 -9.33 3.69 7.76
CA VAL A 89 -9.24 5.06 7.25
C VAL A 89 -10.36 5.32 6.25
N GLU A 90 -10.65 4.38 5.37
CA GLU A 90 -11.74 4.51 4.40
C GLU A 90 -13.10 4.69 5.10
N GLU A 91 -13.40 3.88 6.11
CA GLU A 91 -14.65 4.02 6.88
C GLU A 91 -14.67 5.34 7.69
N ALA A 92 -13.52 5.79 8.20
CA ALA A 92 -13.44 7.07 8.89
C ALA A 92 -13.75 8.25 7.96
N ILE A 93 -13.26 8.23 6.72
CA ILE A 93 -13.61 9.24 5.70
C ILE A 93 -15.10 9.17 5.37
N ARG A 94 -15.68 7.97 5.23
CA ARG A 94 -17.14 7.84 5.02
C ARG A 94 -17.95 8.43 6.18
N ILE A 95 -17.51 8.22 7.43
CA ILE A 95 -18.17 8.77 8.62
C ILE A 95 -18.05 10.30 8.64
N GLN A 96 -16.86 10.83 8.38
CA GLN A 96 -16.62 12.27 8.30
C GLN A 96 -17.56 12.92 7.26
N ALA A 97 -17.66 12.32 6.07
CA ALA A 97 -18.58 12.78 5.02
C ALA A 97 -20.06 12.70 5.46
N ARG A 98 -20.46 11.66 6.20
CA ARG A 98 -21.82 11.53 6.78
C ARG A 98 -22.13 12.63 7.81
N TYR A 99 -21.13 13.14 8.51
CA TYR A 99 -21.28 14.27 9.42
C TYR A 99 -21.24 15.63 8.73
N GLY A 100 -20.99 15.68 7.40
CA GLY A 100 -20.83 16.93 6.67
C GLY A 100 -19.55 17.68 7.03
N GLU A 101 -18.59 17.00 7.66
CA GLU A 101 -17.30 17.57 8.04
C GLU A 101 -16.29 17.38 6.91
N SER A 102 -15.33 18.29 6.81
CA SER A 102 -14.22 18.21 5.84
C SER A 102 -12.94 18.67 6.53
N GLY A 103 -11.81 18.06 6.16
CA GLY A 103 -10.50 18.34 6.76
C GLY A 103 -9.83 17.08 7.33
N PRO A 104 -8.85 17.26 8.24
CA PRO A 104 -8.13 16.12 8.83
C PRO A 104 -9.04 15.16 9.58
N ILE A 105 -8.75 13.87 9.52
CA ILE A 105 -9.51 12.85 10.23
C ILE A 105 -9.29 13.00 11.74
N GLU A 106 -10.33 13.41 12.46
CA GLU A 106 -10.31 13.49 13.92
C GLU A 106 -10.43 12.12 14.61
N PRO A 107 -9.97 12.00 15.89
CA PRO A 107 -10.09 10.76 16.66
C PRO A 107 -11.52 10.23 16.80
N LYS A 108 -12.55 11.10 16.75
CA LYS A 108 -13.96 10.70 16.79
C LYS A 108 -14.35 9.84 15.58
N HIS A 109 -13.85 10.18 14.39
CA HIS A 109 -14.10 9.44 13.16
C HIS A 109 -13.46 8.05 13.18
N ILE A 110 -12.22 7.95 13.65
CA ILE A 110 -11.50 6.67 13.76
C ILE A 110 -12.18 5.75 14.79
N ARG A 111 -12.59 6.27 15.95
CA ARG A 111 -13.29 5.48 16.97
C ARG A 111 -14.61 4.94 16.45
N GLU A 112 -15.37 5.77 15.75
CA GLU A 112 -16.65 5.35 15.16
C GLU A 112 -16.43 4.36 14.01
N ALA A 113 -15.41 4.56 13.17
CA ALA A 113 -15.03 3.64 12.10
C ALA A 113 -14.70 2.26 12.65
N HIS A 114 -13.89 2.20 13.71
CA HIS A 114 -13.58 0.94 14.39
C HIS A 114 -14.83 0.26 14.94
N ARG A 115 -15.76 1.02 15.54
CA ARG A 115 -17.04 0.51 16.06
C ARG A 115 -17.89 -0.12 14.96
N VAL A 116 -17.97 0.53 13.79
CA VAL A 116 -18.73 0.06 12.63
C VAL A 116 -18.07 -1.19 12.03
N LEU A 117 -16.75 -1.16 11.80
CA LEU A 117 -16.00 -2.27 11.24
C LEU A 117 -16.06 -3.53 12.11
N LYS A 118 -15.94 -3.39 13.43
CA LYS A 118 -16.07 -4.52 14.36
C LYS A 118 -17.41 -5.24 14.20
N ARG A 119 -18.51 -4.48 14.08
CA ARG A 119 -19.85 -5.07 13.83
C ARG A 119 -19.95 -5.72 12.45
N ARG A 120 -19.32 -5.13 11.43
CA ARG A 120 -19.32 -5.69 10.07
C ARG A 120 -18.60 -7.03 10.05
N HIS A 121 -17.41 -7.11 10.63
CA HIS A 121 -16.62 -8.34 10.66
C HIS A 121 -17.27 -9.42 11.53
N ASP A 122 -17.86 -9.06 12.68
CA ASP A 122 -18.61 -10.02 13.51
C ASP A 122 -19.82 -10.62 12.77
N LYS A 123 -20.51 -9.83 11.94
CA LYS A 123 -21.59 -10.34 11.09
C LYS A 123 -21.08 -11.30 10.04
N THR A 124 -20.00 -10.95 9.33
CA THR A 124 -19.42 -11.80 8.27
C THR A 124 -18.92 -13.14 8.80
N VAL A 125 -18.35 -13.18 10.01
CA VAL A 125 -17.84 -14.42 10.61
C VAL A 125 -18.96 -15.35 11.09
N LYS A 126 -20.14 -14.83 11.43
CA LYS A 126 -21.31 -15.62 11.88
C LYS A 126 -22.13 -16.25 10.75
N ILE A 127 -21.77 -16.02 9.48
CA ILE A 127 -22.47 -16.59 8.30
C ILE A 127 -21.77 -17.87 7.79
N PHE A 128 -20.79 -18.37 8.53
CA PHE A 128 -20.10 -19.65 8.31
C PHE A 128 -20.15 -20.47 9.60
#